data_AF-A0A955ENM1-F1
#
_entry.id   AF-A0A955ENM1-F1
#
_cell.length_a   1.000
_cell.length_b   1.000
_cell.length_c   1.000
_cell.angle_alpha   90.00
_cell.angle_beta   90.00
_cell.angle_gamma   90.00
#
_symmetry.space_group_name_H-M   'P 1'
#
loop_
_entity.id
_entity.type
_entity.pdbx_description
1 polymer ?
#
loop_
_entity_poly.entity_id
_entity_poly.type
_entity_poly.pdbx_seq_one_letter_code
_entity_poly.pdbx_strand_id
1 'polypeptide(L)'
;MNLHRVEGVADWAKPNLPKLSKIQKIASKTNGTITPGNILSVTGGLFVVSGLVDIYRGDEMKRGIRKVGIGRAIDIIDGIVADKTGTKSPLGEAVDATIDKLAMAGIVSVFVKKDIISRATAKHILAQNIANIAITGVGRLNGAELHPTSAGKQAML
;
A
#
# COMPACT_ATOMS: atom_id res chain seq x y z
N MET A 1 -17.72 -4.81 -4.67
CA MET A 1 -16.70 -3.73 -4.82
C MET A 1 -15.47 -4.37 -5.46
N ASN A 2 -15.10 -3.98 -6.68
CA ASN A 2 -14.02 -4.63 -7.46
C ASN A 2 -12.67 -3.98 -7.14
N LEU A 3 -12.05 -4.37 -6.03
CA LEU A 3 -10.99 -3.59 -5.41
C LEU A 3 -9.62 -3.61 -6.11
N HIS A 4 -9.36 -4.38 -7.17
CA HIS A 4 -8.06 -4.38 -7.87
C HIS A 4 -8.15 -4.88 -9.32
N ARG A 5 -8.82 -4.16 -10.22
CA ARG A 5 -8.84 -4.55 -11.64
C ARG A 5 -7.83 -3.77 -12.46
N VAL A 6 -6.57 -4.21 -12.36
CA VAL A 6 -5.59 -3.98 -13.41
C VAL A 6 -5.35 -5.34 -14.07
N GLU A 7 -6.05 -5.63 -15.16
CA GLU A 7 -5.81 -6.84 -15.98
C GLU A 7 -4.50 -6.66 -16.79
N GLY A 8 -3.42 -6.26 -16.11
CA GLY A 8 -2.20 -5.74 -16.74
C GLY A 8 -2.35 -4.39 -17.44
N VAL A 9 -3.57 -3.87 -17.59
CA VAL A 9 -3.89 -2.62 -18.29
C VAL A 9 -4.50 -1.60 -17.33
N ALA A 10 -4.00 -0.36 -17.40
CA ALA A 10 -4.52 0.74 -16.59
C ALA A 10 -5.99 1.05 -16.90
N ASP A 11 -6.75 1.51 -15.91
CA ASP A 11 -8.19 1.76 -16.03
C ASP A 11 -8.54 2.71 -17.18
N TRP A 12 -7.71 3.72 -17.46
CA TRP A 12 -7.90 4.69 -18.54
C TRP A 12 -7.48 4.17 -19.93
N ALA A 13 -6.93 2.96 -20.01
CA ALA A 13 -6.46 2.32 -21.25
C ALA A 13 -7.33 1.12 -21.67
N LYS A 14 -8.42 0.84 -20.93
CA LYS A 14 -9.34 -0.26 -21.26
C LYS A 14 -10.09 0.01 -22.59
N PRO A 15 -10.32 -1.02 -23.42
CA PRO A 15 -11.12 -0.88 -24.63
C PRO A 15 -12.58 -0.52 -24.26
N ASN A 16 -13.21 0.31 -25.08
CA ASN A 16 -14.60 0.78 -24.91
C ASN A 16 -14.88 1.67 -23.69
N LEU A 17 -13.87 2.42 -23.22
CA LEU A 17 -14.17 3.49 -22.27
C LEU A 17 -15.03 4.57 -22.94
N PRO A 18 -16.05 5.11 -22.23
CA PRO A 18 -16.66 6.35 -22.65
C PRO A 18 -15.63 7.49 -22.58
N LYS A 19 -16.09 8.74 -22.64
CA LYS A 19 -15.20 9.89 -22.52
C LYS A 19 -14.46 9.90 -21.16
N LEU A 20 -13.12 9.88 -21.21
CA LEU A 20 -12.28 9.96 -20.01
C LEU A 20 -12.60 11.20 -19.17
N SER A 21 -12.67 11.02 -17.85
CA SER A 21 -12.76 12.13 -16.89
C SER A 21 -11.50 12.99 -16.92
N LYS A 22 -11.55 14.21 -16.35
CA LYS A 22 -10.36 15.09 -16.26
C LYS A 22 -9.21 14.40 -15.52
N ILE A 23 -9.52 13.67 -14.44
CA ILE A 23 -8.54 12.94 -13.64
C ILE A 23 -7.92 11.80 -14.45
N GLN A 24 -8.73 11.02 -15.17
CA GLN A 24 -8.23 9.93 -16.02
C GLN A 24 -7.38 10.45 -17.20
N LYS A 25 -7.67 11.64 -17.73
CA LYS A 25 -6.82 12.28 -18.74
C LYS A 25 -5.45 12.67 -18.17
N ILE A 26 -5.39 13.17 -16.94
CA ILE A 26 -4.12 13.47 -16.26
C ILE A 26 -3.35 12.18 -16.02
N ALA A 27 -4.01 11.15 -15.49
CA ALA A 27 -3.41 9.84 -15.28
C ALA A 27 -2.86 9.26 -16.58
N SER A 28 -3.63 9.33 -17.68
CA SER A 28 -3.19 8.91 -19.01
C SER A 28 -1.98 9.70 -19.51
N LYS A 29 -2.02 11.04 -19.45
CA LYS A 29 -0.91 11.91 -19.89
C LYS A 29 0.38 11.71 -19.09
N THR A 30 0.26 11.27 -17.85
CA THR A 30 1.39 11.05 -16.95
C THR A 30 1.78 9.58 -16.84
N ASN A 31 1.22 8.70 -17.69
CA ASN A 31 1.43 7.25 -17.64
C ASN A 31 1.20 6.66 -16.23
N GLY A 32 0.24 7.23 -15.50
CA GLY A 32 -0.11 6.81 -14.16
C GLY A 32 0.85 7.26 -13.06
N THR A 33 1.86 8.10 -13.34
CA THR A 33 2.69 8.66 -12.25
C THR A 33 1.88 9.61 -11.36
N ILE A 34 1.01 10.43 -11.96
CA ILE A 34 0.14 11.34 -11.21
C ILE A 34 -1.28 10.80 -11.20
N THR A 35 -1.64 10.14 -10.10
CA THR A 35 -3.00 9.70 -9.80
C THR A 35 -3.36 10.06 -8.36
N PRO A 36 -4.65 10.24 -8.03
CA PRO A 36 -5.08 10.44 -6.65
C PRO A 36 -4.62 9.32 -5.71
N GLY A 37 -4.64 8.07 -6.19
CA GLY A 37 -4.13 6.92 -5.43
C GLY A 37 -2.64 7.06 -5.12
N ASN A 38 -1.78 7.24 -6.13
CA ASN A 38 -0.33 7.34 -5.91
C ASN A 38 0.06 8.52 -5.01
N ILE A 39 -0.65 9.65 -5.13
CA ILE A 39 -0.44 10.82 -4.26
C ILE A 39 -0.69 10.42 -2.79
N LEU A 40 -1.78 9.68 -2.54
CA LEU A 40 -2.09 9.19 -1.20
C LEU A 40 -1.06 8.16 -0.74
N SER A 41 -0.65 7.18 -1.55
CA SER A 41 0.38 6.19 -1.17
C SER A 41 1.68 6.87 -0.76
N VAL A 42 2.15 7.85 -1.54
CA VAL A 42 3.36 8.63 -1.21
C VAL A 42 3.15 9.43 0.07
N THR A 43 2.00 10.09 0.23
CA THR A 43 1.69 10.86 1.44
C THR A 43 1.67 9.95 2.68
N GLY A 44 1.03 8.79 2.60
CA GLY A 44 0.98 7.78 3.66
C GLY A 44 2.38 7.31 4.03
N GLY A 45 3.22 7.00 3.04
CA GLY A 45 4.62 6.64 3.24
C GLY A 45 5.43 7.74 3.95
N LEU A 46 5.25 9.00 3.57
CA LEU A 46 5.89 10.14 4.23
C LEU A 46 5.43 10.31 5.70
N PHE A 47 4.16 10.08 5.99
CA PHE A 47 3.64 10.06 7.37
C PHE A 47 4.29 8.95 8.19
N VAL A 48 4.44 7.75 7.62
CA VAL A 48 5.15 6.64 8.29
C VAL A 48 6.60 7.02 8.56
N VAL A 49 7.35 7.47 7.55
CA VAL A 49 8.76 7.85 7.72
C VAL A 49 8.92 8.95 8.77
N SER A 50 8.09 10.00 8.72
CA SER A 50 8.11 11.07 9.71
C SER A 50 7.80 10.55 11.11
N GLY A 51 6.82 9.66 11.25
CA GLY A 51 6.48 9.03 12.52
C GLY A 51 7.59 8.14 13.07
N LEU A 52 8.27 7.37 12.21
CA LEU A 52 9.42 6.54 12.59
C LEU A 52 10.60 7.39 13.05
N VAL A 53 10.85 8.54 12.43
CA VAL A 53 11.88 9.49 12.87
C VAL A 53 11.55 10.03 14.26
N ASP A 54 10.30 10.44 14.51
CA ASP A 54 9.86 10.93 15.83
C ASP A 54 10.03 9.83 16.92
N ILE A 55 9.62 8.59 16.62
CA ILE A 55 9.80 7.43 17.53
C ILE A 55 11.29 7.15 17.77
N TYR A 56 12.10 7.20 16.71
CA TYR A 56 13.52 6.89 16.79
C TYR A 56 14.30 7.93 17.62
N ARG A 57 13.94 9.21 17.53
CA ARG A 57 14.54 10.28 18.34
C ARG A 57 14.12 10.17 19.81
N GLY A 58 12.88 9.77 20.07
CA GLY A 58 12.39 9.45 21.42
C GLY A 58 11.66 10.61 22.12
N ASP A 59 11.87 11.85 21.69
CA ASP A 59 11.27 13.05 22.32
C ASP A 59 9.76 13.16 22.08
N GLU A 60 9.24 12.52 21.02
CA GLU A 60 7.84 12.66 20.59
C GLU A 60 7.18 11.29 20.27
N MET A 61 7.43 10.28 21.11
CA MET A 61 6.93 8.91 20.92
C MET A 61 5.43 8.84 20.55
N LYS A 62 4.57 9.52 21.31
CA LYS A 62 3.11 9.53 21.05
C LYS A 62 2.77 10.16 19.69
N ARG A 63 3.47 11.23 19.30
CA ARG A 63 3.27 11.88 18.00
C ARG A 63 3.69 10.95 16.87
N GLY A 64 4.82 10.28 17.04
CA GLY A 64 5.34 9.34 16.06
C GLY A 64 4.41 8.14 15.85
N ILE A 65 3.89 7.53 16.92
CA ILE A 65 2.90 6.45 16.82
C ILE A 65 1.64 6.91 16.08
N ARG A 66 1.11 8.11 16.40
CA ARG A 66 -0.05 8.66 15.68
C ARG A 66 0.23 8.86 14.19
N LYS A 67 1.40 9.40 13.83
CA LYS A 67 1.78 9.61 12.42
C LYS A 67 1.90 8.28 11.67
N VAL A 68 2.51 7.27 12.27
CA VAL A 68 2.55 5.91 11.69
C VAL A 68 1.13 5.39 11.47
N GLY A 69 0.25 5.49 12.47
CA GLY A 69 -1.16 5.09 12.34
C GLY A 69 -1.90 5.83 11.22
N ILE A 70 -1.74 7.15 11.13
CA ILE A 70 -2.32 7.96 10.05
C ILE A 70 -1.80 7.51 8.69
N GLY A 71 -0.49 7.29 8.57
CA GLY A 71 0.12 6.81 7.33
C GLY A 71 -0.47 5.48 6.86
N ARG A 72 -0.65 4.52 7.79
CA ARG A 72 -1.31 3.23 7.50
C ARG A 72 -2.80 3.35 7.18
N ALA A 73 -3.49 4.33 7.73
CA ALA A 73 -4.89 4.58 7.37
C ALA A 73 -5.02 5.16 5.95
N ILE A 74 -4.11 6.07 5.54
CA ILE A 74 -4.08 6.64 4.19
C ILE A 74 -3.88 5.56 3.13
N ASP A 75 -3.00 4.60 3.40
CA ASP A 75 -2.71 3.43 2.57
C ASP A 75 -3.95 2.57 2.29
N ILE A 76 -4.86 2.44 3.26
CA ILE A 76 -6.14 1.73 3.01
C ILE A 76 -7.04 2.56 2.07
N ILE A 77 -7.01 3.88 2.22
CA ILE A 77 -7.87 4.81 1.48
C ILE A 77 -7.40 4.97 0.03
N ASP A 78 -6.10 4.86 -0.26
CA ASP A 78 -5.56 5.10 -1.58
C ASP A 78 -6.14 4.17 -2.66
N GLY A 79 -6.32 2.89 -2.35
CA GLY A 79 -6.86 1.90 -3.27
C GLY A 79 -8.36 2.10 -3.49
N ILE A 80 -9.07 2.58 -2.47
CA ILE A 80 -10.48 2.99 -2.58
C ILE A 80 -10.59 4.22 -3.49
N VAL A 81 -9.68 5.19 -3.34
CA VAL A 81 -9.66 6.39 -4.16
C VAL A 81 -9.27 6.08 -5.60
N ALA A 82 -8.28 5.23 -5.83
CA ALA A 82 -7.90 4.75 -7.16
C ALA A 82 -9.05 4.02 -7.85
N ASP A 83 -9.81 3.20 -7.11
CA ASP A 83 -11.03 2.53 -7.62
C ASP A 83 -12.11 3.55 -8.01
N LYS A 84 -12.45 4.45 -7.09
CA LYS A 84 -13.51 5.46 -7.30
C LYS A 84 -13.19 6.43 -8.42
N THR A 85 -11.91 6.73 -8.64
CA THR A 85 -11.46 7.66 -9.69
C THR A 85 -11.18 6.96 -11.01
N GLY A 86 -11.25 5.63 -11.05
CA GLY A 86 -10.95 4.84 -12.23
C GLY A 86 -9.53 5.07 -12.73
N THR A 87 -8.56 5.09 -11.79
CA THR A 87 -7.14 5.33 -12.07
C THR A 87 -6.24 4.21 -11.53
N LYS A 88 -6.72 2.98 -11.42
CA LYS A 88 -5.83 1.84 -11.11
C LYS A 88 -4.90 1.57 -12.28
N SER A 89 -3.65 1.22 -11.99
CA SER A 89 -2.63 0.94 -13.00
C SER A 89 -1.52 0.03 -12.46
N PRO A 90 -0.77 -0.66 -13.34
CA PRO A 90 0.34 -1.51 -12.90
C PRO A 90 1.43 -0.72 -12.17
N LEU A 91 1.69 0.51 -12.61
CA LEU A 91 2.61 1.42 -11.95
C LEU A 91 2.13 1.77 -10.54
N GLY A 92 0.85 2.11 -10.39
CA GLY A 92 0.27 2.43 -9.08
C GLY A 92 0.35 1.25 -8.11
N GLU A 93 0.06 0.03 -8.58
CA GLU A 93 0.22 -1.20 -7.78
C GLU A 93 1.68 -1.43 -7.38
N ALA A 94 2.63 -1.21 -8.29
CA ALA A 94 4.05 -1.35 -7.98
C ALA A 94 4.54 -0.30 -6.96
N VAL A 95 4.07 0.94 -7.07
CA VAL A 95 4.39 2.03 -6.13
C VAL A 95 3.86 1.71 -4.74
N ASP A 96 2.57 1.38 -4.64
CA ASP A 96 1.89 1.01 -3.39
C ASP A 96 2.62 -0.15 -2.70
N ALA A 97 2.79 -1.27 -3.41
CA ALA A 97 3.46 -2.46 -2.87
C ALA A 97 4.92 -2.21 -2.45
N THR A 98 5.62 -1.28 -3.10
CA THR A 98 7.00 -0.91 -2.73
C THR A 98 7.01 -0.09 -1.45
N ILE A 99 6.15 0.94 -1.37
CA ILE A 99 6.03 1.80 -0.18
C ILE A 99 5.62 0.96 1.03
N ASP A 100 4.65 0.05 0.85
CA ASP A 100 4.17 -0.86 1.89
C ASP A 100 5.29 -1.70 2.51
N LYS A 101 6.10 -2.35 1.66
CA LYS A 101 7.21 -3.19 2.12
C LYS A 101 8.25 -2.39 2.89
N LEU A 102 8.60 -1.21 2.38
CA LEU A 102 9.57 -0.32 3.03
C LEU A 102 9.04 0.21 4.36
N ALA A 103 7.77 0.63 4.40
CA ALA A 103 7.08 1.09 5.59
C ALA A 103 7.04 0.00 6.66
N MET A 104 6.62 -1.22 6.31
CA MET A 104 6.55 -2.36 7.22
C MET A 104 7.93 -2.72 7.78
N ALA A 105 8.95 -2.79 6.92
CA ALA A 105 10.33 -3.06 7.35
C ALA A 105 10.85 -1.97 8.30
N GLY A 106 10.58 -0.70 8.01
CA GLY A 106 10.92 0.43 8.86
C GLY A 106 10.22 0.39 10.22
N ILE A 107 8.91 0.11 10.23
CA ILE A 107 8.11 -0.03 11.45
C ILE A 107 8.67 -1.12 12.34
N VAL A 108 8.86 -2.35 11.83
CA VAL A 108 9.39 -3.46 12.63
C VAL A 108 10.77 -3.10 13.18
N SER A 109 11.66 -2.57 12.34
CA SER A 109 13.04 -2.25 12.74
C SER A 109 13.10 -1.21 13.86
N VAL A 110 12.37 -0.11 13.72
CA VAL A 110 12.34 0.96 14.72
C VAL A 110 11.63 0.51 15.99
N PHE A 111 10.52 -0.22 15.88
CA PHE A 111 9.73 -0.64 17.03
C PHE A 111 10.48 -1.67 17.89
N VAL A 112 11.24 -2.59 17.26
CA VAL A 112 12.14 -3.50 18.00
C VAL A 112 13.27 -2.72 18.66
N LYS A 113 13.88 -1.77 17.95
CA LYS A 113 15.02 -0.99 18.48
C LYS A 113 14.62 -0.05 19.64
N LYS A 114 13.34 0.28 19.75
CA LYS A 114 12.77 1.10 20.82
C LYS A 114 11.96 0.31 21.83
N ASP A 115 12.08 -1.03 21.82
CA ASP A 115 11.40 -1.95 22.73
C ASP A 115 9.87 -1.75 22.78
N ILE A 116 9.27 -1.23 21.70
CA ILE A 116 7.82 -1.10 21.53
C ILE A 116 7.20 -2.47 21.26
N ILE A 117 7.91 -3.31 20.49
CA ILE A 117 7.55 -4.71 20.26
C ILE A 117 8.73 -5.62 20.57
N SER A 118 8.44 -6.84 21.02
CA SER A 118 9.49 -7.82 21.30
C SER A 118 10.13 -8.36 20.01
N ARG A 119 11.38 -8.82 20.11
CA ARG A 119 12.05 -9.55 19.01
C ARG A 119 11.28 -10.81 18.59
N ALA A 120 10.61 -11.47 19.54
CA ALA A 120 9.77 -12.62 19.26
C ALA A 120 8.58 -12.20 18.37
N THR A 121 7.89 -11.11 18.72
CA THR A 121 6.79 -10.54 17.90
C THR A 121 7.27 -10.20 16.48
N ALA A 122 8.43 -9.55 16.36
CA ALA A 122 9.00 -9.23 15.04
C ALA A 122 9.30 -10.47 14.19
N LYS A 123 9.80 -11.56 14.79
CA LYS A 123 10.00 -12.84 14.09
C LYS A 123 8.69 -13.42 13.57
N HIS A 124 7.61 -13.37 14.35
CA HIS A 124 6.29 -13.85 13.90
C HIS A 124 5.76 -13.02 12.74
N ILE A 125 5.88 -11.69 12.80
CA ILE A 125 5.50 -10.79 11.69
C ILE A 125 6.30 -11.13 10.43
N LEU A 126 7.62 -11.33 10.56
CA LEU A 126 8.48 -11.68 9.43
C LEU A 126 8.10 -13.05 8.84
N ALA A 127 7.89 -14.06 9.69
CA ALA A 127 7.47 -15.39 9.26
C ALA A 127 6.14 -15.34 8.51
N GLN A 128 5.16 -14.59 9.01
CA GLN A 128 3.87 -14.40 8.34
C GLN A 128 4.04 -13.74 6.97
N ASN A 129 4.86 -12.70 6.86
CA ASN A 129 5.11 -12.02 5.59
C ASN A 129 5.83 -12.94 4.58
N ILE A 130 6.79 -13.74 5.02
CA ILE A 130 7.47 -14.73 4.17
C ILE A 130 6.46 -15.77 3.68
N ALA A 131 5.61 -16.31 4.58
CA ALA A 131 4.57 -17.24 4.21
C ALA A 131 3.61 -16.63 3.18
N ASN A 132 3.17 -15.39 3.37
CA ASN A 132 2.31 -14.67 2.42
C ASN A 132 2.98 -14.53 1.05
N ILE A 133 4.27 -14.17 1.00
CA ILE A 133 5.03 -14.08 -0.25
C ILE A 133 5.14 -15.45 -0.93
N ALA A 134 5.49 -16.49 -0.19
CA ALA A 134 5.65 -17.85 -0.73
C ALA A 134 4.33 -18.39 -1.30
N ILE A 135 3.24 -18.29 -0.53
CA ILE A 135 1.90 -18.71 -0.96
C ILE A 135 1.45 -17.92 -2.19
N THR A 136 1.66 -16.60 -2.19
CA THR A 136 1.33 -15.74 -3.34
C THR A 136 2.16 -16.12 -4.57
N GLY A 137 3.45 -16.39 -4.39
CA GLY A 137 4.34 -16.80 -5.46
C GLY A 137 3.91 -18.15 -6.07
N VAL A 138 3.66 -19.16 -5.23
CA VAL A 138 3.18 -20.48 -5.68
C VAL A 138 1.84 -20.37 -6.41
N GLY A 139 0.89 -19.59 -5.88
CA GLY A 139 -0.39 -19.41 -6.55
C GLY A 139 -0.24 -18.75 -7.93
N ARG A 140 0.61 -17.72 -8.06
CA ARG A 140 0.91 -17.10 -9.37
C ARG A 140 1.56 -18.09 -10.34
N LEU A 141 2.49 -18.93 -9.89
CA LEU A 141 3.11 -19.97 -10.72
C LEU A 141 2.09 -21.02 -11.19
N ASN A 142 1.07 -21.28 -10.39
CA ASN A 142 -0.04 -22.18 -10.74
C ASN A 142 -1.14 -21.50 -11.58
N GLY A 143 -0.90 -20.29 -12.08
CA GLY A 143 -1.87 -19.54 -12.89
C GLY A 143 -3.06 -18.99 -12.10
N ALA A 144 -2.98 -18.95 -10.77
CA ALA A 144 -4.03 -18.36 -9.95
C ALA A 144 -3.94 -16.83 -10.01
N GLU A 145 -5.06 -16.20 -10.39
CA GLU A 145 -5.30 -14.78 -10.24
C GLU A 145 -5.54 -14.45 -8.76
N LEU A 146 -4.44 -14.31 -8.02
CA LEU A 146 -4.48 -13.97 -6.60
C LEU A 146 -4.73 -12.47 -6.42
N HIS A 147 -5.96 -12.12 -6.07
CA HIS A 147 -6.38 -10.74 -5.83
C HIS A 147 -6.80 -10.53 -4.37
N PRO A 148 -6.38 -9.40 -3.73
CA PRO A 148 -6.86 -9.05 -2.40
C PRO A 148 -8.38 -8.87 -2.40
N THR A 149 -9.08 -9.67 -1.61
CA THR A 149 -10.54 -9.55 -1.44
C THR A 149 -10.86 -8.49 -0.38
N SER A 150 -12.04 -7.86 -0.46
CA SER A 150 -12.51 -6.94 0.60
C SER A 150 -12.50 -7.62 1.97
N ALA A 151 -12.90 -8.89 2.04
CA ALA A 151 -12.88 -9.69 3.26
C ALA A 151 -11.44 -9.90 3.79
N GLY A 152 -10.48 -10.18 2.91
CA GLY A 152 -9.07 -10.32 3.30
C GLY A 152 -8.45 -9.01 3.83
N LYS A 153 -8.79 -7.86 3.24
CA LYS A 153 -8.32 -6.55 3.72
C LYS A 153 -8.92 -6.17 5.07
N GLN A 154 -10.20 -6.49 5.30
CA GLN A 154 -10.87 -6.23 6.58
C GLN A 154 -10.44 -7.17 7.70
N ALA A 155 -10.04 -8.41 7.37
CA ALA A 155 -9.53 -9.37 8.35
C ALA A 155 -8.10 -9.06 8.84
N MET A 156 -7.39 -8.14 8.19
CA MET A 156 -6.05 -7.67 8.58
C MET A 156 -6.06 -6.37 9.42
N LEU A 157 -7.25 -5.82 9.70
CA LEU A 157 -7.48 -4.70 10.63
C LEU A 157 -7.81 -5.23 12.03
#